data_AF-T0RHB9-F1
#
_entry.id   AF-T0RHB9-F1
#
_cell.length_a   1.000
_cell.length_b   1.000
_cell.length_c   1.000
_cell.angle_alpha   90.00
_cell.angle_beta   90.00
_cell.angle_gamma   90.00
#
_symmetry.space_group_name_H-M   'P 1'
#
loop_
_entity.id
_entity.type
_entity.pdbx_description
1 polymer ?
#
loop_
_entity_poly.entity_id
_entity_poly.type
_entity_poly.pdbx_seq_one_letter_code
_entity_poly.pdbx_strand_id
1 'polypeptide(L)'
;MFFGSYLVQKGFISEDVAIEASYLQAESTPSFIRAVSEKKLLSGQEILDVLNKCENEKMSFSAVCKRDGVLSSDKFSDAFSYVQEKSLNFANILMERFNVDGEELKKHFNSFKEANHTNLADSDNVEIQKVDAVENDSFISSAALESLKELGTLSDAEIAELTKSDDLNFSNESATSEEKTESSDEDTQISAAALESLKELGGLSDEELQRLENKVASVKSEIQISPYSEAYNEKKQKKLLKIIDMTRSSADLGSDVSNVLNSMYQELVMLKDVTIEYKAKISEKLIATISGLLEEMFKQDNKKLLDWVSRNLVTLEEAVNLLWELRNFMDETGSELAFWSTESCKIRYTSNIKRLREVTHF
;
A
#
# COMPACT_ATOMS: atom_id res chain seq x y z
N MET A 1 -13.14 -6.24 -5.92
CA MET A 1 -13.12 -7.67 -6.29
C MET A 1 -12.02 -7.87 -7.34
N PHE A 2 -11.24 -8.95 -7.31
CA PHE A 2 -10.25 -9.27 -8.36
C PHE A 2 -10.97 -9.64 -9.67
N PHE A 3 -10.48 -9.19 -10.83
CA PHE A 3 -11.14 -9.48 -12.12
C PHE A 3 -11.17 -10.98 -12.42
N GLY A 4 -10.10 -11.74 -12.13
CA GLY A 4 -10.11 -13.19 -12.27
C GLY A 4 -11.16 -13.86 -11.37
N SER A 5 -11.32 -13.41 -10.12
CA SER A 5 -12.40 -13.89 -9.24
C SER A 5 -13.78 -13.61 -9.81
N TYR A 6 -13.98 -12.44 -10.44
CA TYR A 6 -15.23 -12.11 -11.11
C TYR A 6 -15.52 -13.06 -12.28
N LEU A 7 -14.53 -13.35 -13.13
CA LEU A 7 -14.70 -14.27 -14.26
C LEU A 7 -15.03 -15.69 -13.80
N VAL A 8 -14.40 -16.15 -12.72
CA VAL A 8 -14.72 -17.44 -12.07
C VAL A 8 -16.16 -17.45 -11.55
N GLN A 9 -16.58 -16.41 -10.83
CA GLN A 9 -17.94 -16.30 -10.30
C GLN A 9 -19.00 -16.28 -11.39
N LYS A 10 -18.68 -15.72 -12.57
CA LYS A 10 -19.56 -15.74 -13.74
C LYS A 10 -19.50 -17.06 -14.52
N GLY A 11 -18.67 -18.01 -14.10
CA GLY A 11 -18.47 -19.29 -14.79
C GLY A 11 -17.80 -19.13 -16.17
N PHE A 12 -17.16 -17.98 -16.43
CA PHE A 12 -16.54 -17.69 -17.72
C PHE A 12 -15.19 -18.40 -17.87
N ILE A 13 -14.45 -18.53 -16.76
CA ILE A 13 -13.24 -19.34 -16.66
C ILE A 13 -13.33 -20.22 -15.42
N SER A 14 -12.57 -21.31 -15.38
CA SER A 14 -12.43 -22.12 -14.16
C SER A 14 -11.44 -21.50 -13.18
N GLU A 15 -11.50 -21.93 -11.92
CA GLU A 15 -10.53 -21.55 -10.89
C GLU A 15 -9.09 -21.89 -11.31
N ASP A 16 -8.89 -23.09 -11.87
CA ASP A 16 -7.57 -23.53 -12.35
C ASP A 16 -7.01 -22.60 -13.44
N VAL A 17 -7.86 -22.16 -14.38
CA VAL A 17 -7.45 -21.22 -15.45
C VAL A 17 -7.12 -19.85 -14.87
N ALA A 18 -7.89 -19.38 -13.88
CA ALA A 18 -7.60 -18.10 -13.23
C ALA A 18 -6.27 -18.13 -12.47
N ILE A 19 -6.02 -19.18 -11.70
CA ILE A 19 -4.78 -19.36 -10.93
C ILE A 19 -3.58 -19.47 -11.88
N GLU A 20 -3.67 -20.31 -12.91
CA GLU A 20 -2.58 -20.51 -13.87
C GLU A 20 -2.31 -19.23 -14.69
N ALA A 21 -3.34 -18.49 -15.08
CA ALA A 21 -3.16 -17.20 -15.75
C ALA A 21 -2.47 -16.16 -14.86
N SER A 22 -2.81 -16.11 -13.56
CA SER A 22 -2.12 -15.26 -12.59
C SER A 22 -0.67 -15.68 -12.37
N TYR A 23 -0.39 -16.98 -12.35
CA TYR A 23 0.97 -17.51 -12.26
C TYR A 23 1.80 -17.09 -13.48
N LEU A 24 1.28 -17.29 -14.69
CA LEU A 24 1.96 -16.90 -15.94
C LEU A 24 2.18 -15.38 -16.04
N GLN A 25 1.25 -14.59 -15.49
CA GLN A 25 1.39 -13.13 -15.41
C GLN A 25 2.57 -12.75 -14.52
N ALA A 26 2.68 -13.38 -13.36
CA ALA A 26 3.79 -13.19 -12.44
C ALA A 26 5.13 -13.59 -13.05
N GLU A 27 5.18 -14.73 -13.76
CA GLU A 27 6.39 -15.20 -14.43
C GLU A 27 6.80 -14.29 -15.60
N SER A 28 5.84 -13.72 -16.33
CA SER A 28 6.10 -12.86 -17.48
C SER A 28 6.61 -11.47 -17.11
N THR A 29 6.39 -11.01 -15.88
CA THR A 29 6.72 -9.65 -15.47
C THR A 29 8.17 -9.58 -14.97
N PRO A 30 9.08 -8.92 -15.71
CA PRO A 30 10.45 -8.79 -15.27
C PRO A 30 10.55 -7.95 -13.99
N SER A 31 11.45 -8.32 -13.09
CA SER A 31 11.69 -7.52 -11.88
C SER A 31 12.27 -6.15 -12.23
N PHE A 32 12.04 -5.15 -11.37
CA PHE A 32 12.57 -3.81 -11.59
C PHE A 32 14.12 -3.80 -11.63
N ILE A 33 14.78 -4.66 -10.84
CA ILE A 33 16.24 -4.86 -10.89
C ILE A 33 16.68 -5.31 -12.29
N ARG A 34 15.95 -6.26 -12.87
CA ARG A 34 16.22 -6.76 -14.22
C ARG A 34 16.05 -5.67 -15.26
N ALA A 35 15.01 -4.85 -15.16
CA ALA A 35 14.81 -3.68 -16.02
C ALA A 35 15.98 -2.70 -15.94
N VAL A 36 16.41 -2.34 -14.73
CA VAL A 36 17.55 -1.44 -14.47
C VAL A 36 18.85 -1.99 -15.04
N SER A 37 19.08 -3.30 -14.88
CA SER A 37 20.28 -3.98 -15.39
C SER A 37 20.28 -4.08 -16.92
N GLU A 38 19.20 -4.56 -17.53
CA GLU A 38 19.11 -4.77 -18.99
C GLU A 38 19.14 -3.44 -19.77
N LYS A 39 18.55 -2.38 -19.21
CA LYS A 39 18.62 -1.02 -19.77
C LYS A 39 19.93 -0.30 -19.42
N LYS A 40 20.82 -0.92 -18.64
CA LYS A 40 22.11 -0.35 -18.21
C LYS A 40 21.96 1.02 -17.54
N LEU A 41 20.90 1.18 -16.75
CA LEU A 41 20.58 2.45 -16.10
C LEU A 41 21.49 2.73 -14.90
N LEU A 42 21.94 1.64 -14.27
CA LEU A 42 22.96 1.57 -13.23
C LEU A 42 24.05 0.58 -13.64
N SER A 43 25.27 0.82 -13.16
CA SER A 43 26.37 -0.13 -13.23
C SER A 43 26.14 -1.31 -12.28
N GLY A 44 26.86 -2.42 -12.51
CA GLY A 44 26.76 -3.60 -11.64
C GLY A 44 27.09 -3.30 -10.17
N GLN A 45 28.04 -2.41 -9.92
CA GLN A 45 28.40 -2.01 -8.54
C GLN A 45 27.29 -1.19 -7.89
N GLU A 46 26.71 -0.22 -8.59
CA GLU A 46 25.58 0.57 -8.08
C GLU A 46 24.35 -0.29 -7.78
N ILE A 47 24.10 -1.33 -8.59
CA ILE A 47 23.02 -2.29 -8.33
C ILE A 47 23.29 -3.07 -7.04
N LEU A 48 24.52 -3.55 -6.83
CA LEU A 48 24.89 -4.26 -5.61
C LEU A 48 24.79 -3.36 -4.38
N ASP A 49 25.20 -2.10 -4.49
CA ASP A 49 25.11 -1.14 -3.39
C ASP A 49 23.65 -0.87 -3.01
N VAL A 50 22.76 -0.74 -3.99
CA VAL A 50 21.30 -0.63 -3.76
C VAL A 50 20.75 -1.92 -3.15
N LEU A 51 21.15 -3.11 -3.62
CA LEU A 51 20.70 -4.39 -3.05
C LEU A 51 21.13 -4.55 -1.59
N ASN A 52 22.35 -4.15 -1.24
CA ASN A 52 22.82 -4.16 0.14
C ASN A 52 21.98 -3.25 1.03
N LYS A 53 21.59 -2.07 0.52
CA LYS A 53 20.66 -1.17 1.22
C LYS A 53 19.27 -1.78 1.36
N CYS A 54 18.75 -2.42 0.31
CA CYS A 54 17.46 -3.13 0.37
C CYS A 54 17.45 -4.17 1.49
N GLU A 55 18.55 -4.93 1.62
CA GLU A 55 18.67 -5.98 2.63
C GLU A 55 18.78 -5.41 4.05
N ASN A 56 19.55 -4.33 4.22
CA ASN A 56 19.74 -3.66 5.51
C ASN A 56 18.47 -2.94 5.99
N GLU A 57 17.69 -2.37 5.08
CA GLU A 57 16.57 -1.49 5.41
C GLU A 57 15.19 -2.13 5.18
N LYS A 58 15.16 -3.37 4.67
CA LYS A 58 13.93 -4.10 4.34
C LYS A 58 13.00 -3.31 3.40
N MET A 59 13.60 -2.60 2.44
CA MET A 59 12.88 -1.85 1.40
C MET A 59 13.02 -2.53 0.04
N SER A 60 12.07 -2.27 -0.86
CA SER A 60 12.17 -2.72 -2.24
C SER A 60 13.27 -1.96 -2.99
N PHE A 61 13.83 -2.59 -4.03
CA PHE A 61 14.85 -1.96 -4.87
C PHE A 61 14.36 -0.66 -5.52
N SER A 62 13.12 -0.62 -5.98
CA SER A 62 12.50 0.61 -6.52
C SER A 62 12.42 1.72 -5.47
N ALA A 63 12.04 1.39 -4.23
CA ALA A 63 11.93 2.37 -3.15
C ALA A 63 13.30 2.97 -2.77
N VAL A 64 14.34 2.13 -2.67
CA VAL A 64 15.71 2.61 -2.39
C VAL A 64 16.21 3.48 -3.54
N CYS A 65 16.04 3.07 -4.79
CA CYS A 65 16.45 3.87 -5.95
C CYS A 65 15.79 5.25 -5.97
N LYS A 66 14.50 5.32 -5.60
CA LYS A 66 13.72 6.55 -5.60
C LYS A 66 14.07 7.46 -4.43
N ARG A 67 14.17 6.90 -3.21
CA ARG A 67 14.47 7.66 -1.99
C ARG A 67 15.87 8.26 -2.04
N ASP A 68 16.86 7.45 -2.45
CA ASP A 68 18.26 7.85 -2.46
C ASP A 68 18.65 8.60 -3.74
N GLY A 69 17.71 8.78 -4.68
CA GLY A 69 17.96 9.46 -5.96
C GLY A 69 19.01 8.77 -6.82
N VAL A 70 19.24 7.46 -6.62
CA VAL A 70 20.26 6.68 -7.36
C VAL A 70 19.88 6.59 -8.83
N LEU A 71 18.58 6.56 -9.12
CA LEU A 71 18.04 6.74 -10.46
C LEU A 71 17.47 8.15 -10.58
N SER A 72 17.84 8.88 -11.64
CA SER A 72 17.12 10.09 -12.03
C SER A 72 15.69 9.74 -12.43
N SER A 73 14.78 10.71 -12.31
CA SER A 73 13.36 10.54 -12.64
C SER A 73 13.15 9.93 -14.04
N ASP A 74 13.91 10.40 -15.03
CA ASP A 74 13.82 9.91 -16.41
C ASP A 74 14.23 8.43 -16.52
N LYS A 75 15.34 8.05 -15.87
CA LYS A 75 15.80 6.65 -15.86
C LYS A 75 14.84 5.74 -15.09
N PHE A 76 14.24 6.25 -14.02
CA PHE A 76 13.24 5.52 -13.26
C PHE A 76 12.00 5.25 -14.11
N SER A 77 11.53 6.26 -14.86
CA SER A 77 10.43 6.12 -15.83
C SER A 77 10.76 5.14 -16.96
N ASP A 78 11.99 5.18 -17.49
CA ASP A 78 12.47 4.24 -18.50
C ASP A 78 12.49 2.78 -18.01
N ALA A 79 12.98 2.55 -16.79
CA ALA A 79 12.96 1.23 -16.16
C ALA A 79 11.52 0.73 -16.01
N PHE A 80 10.62 1.62 -15.61
CA PHE A 80 9.22 1.28 -15.41
C PHE A 80 8.49 0.95 -16.71
N SER A 81 8.70 1.78 -17.73
CA SER A 81 8.13 1.57 -19.06
C SER A 81 8.59 0.23 -19.65
N TYR A 82 9.85 -0.15 -19.42
CA TYR A 82 10.36 -1.46 -19.83
C TYR A 82 9.63 -2.63 -19.14
N VAL A 83 9.36 -2.52 -17.84
CA VAL A 83 8.60 -3.55 -17.12
C VAL A 83 7.20 -3.68 -17.72
N GLN A 84 6.53 -2.55 -18.01
CA GLN A 84 5.21 -2.55 -18.64
C GLN A 84 5.20 -3.17 -20.04
N GLU A 85 6.13 -2.77 -20.90
CA GLU A 85 6.24 -3.27 -22.27
C GLU A 85 6.49 -4.78 -22.34
N LYS A 86 7.19 -5.33 -21.34
CA LYS A 86 7.55 -6.75 -21.28
C LYS A 86 6.57 -7.61 -20.51
N SER A 87 5.79 -7.03 -19.60
CA SER A 87 4.77 -7.76 -18.85
C SER A 87 3.61 -8.17 -19.78
N LEU A 88 3.20 -9.43 -19.70
CA LEU A 88 1.93 -9.85 -20.31
C LEU A 88 0.83 -9.55 -19.30
N ASN A 89 -0.21 -8.84 -19.73
CA ASN A 89 -1.36 -8.60 -18.88
C ASN A 89 -2.24 -9.87 -18.77
N PHE A 90 -3.01 -9.97 -17.69
CA PHE A 90 -3.89 -11.11 -17.41
C PHE A 90 -4.83 -11.44 -18.58
N ALA A 91 -5.39 -10.42 -19.25
CA ALA A 91 -6.30 -10.60 -20.37
C ALA A 91 -5.62 -11.21 -21.61
N ASN A 92 -4.41 -10.77 -21.93
CA ASN A 92 -3.60 -11.32 -23.02
C ASN A 92 -3.25 -12.78 -22.76
N ILE A 93 -2.94 -13.13 -21.52
CA ILE A 93 -2.66 -14.53 -21.13
C ILE A 93 -3.91 -15.40 -21.32
N LEU A 94 -5.08 -14.93 -20.89
CA LEU A 94 -6.35 -15.62 -21.13
C LEU A 94 -6.62 -15.86 -22.63
N MET A 95 -6.40 -14.85 -23.46
CA MET A 95 -6.60 -14.97 -24.91
C MET A 95 -5.57 -15.89 -25.57
N GLU A 96 -4.29 -15.71 -25.28
CA GLU A 96 -3.19 -16.40 -25.98
C GLU A 96 -2.95 -17.83 -25.48
N ARG A 97 -3.13 -18.09 -24.18
CA ARG A 97 -2.80 -19.38 -23.56
C ARG A 97 -4.02 -20.25 -23.27
N PHE A 98 -5.16 -19.63 -22.99
CA PHE A 98 -6.39 -20.33 -22.63
C PHE A 98 -7.48 -20.21 -23.71
N ASN A 99 -7.18 -19.53 -24.82
CA ASN A 99 -8.07 -19.35 -25.97
C ASN A 99 -9.44 -18.78 -25.56
N VAL A 100 -9.43 -17.89 -24.58
CA VAL A 100 -10.62 -17.17 -24.11
C VAL A 100 -11.00 -16.12 -25.16
N ASP A 101 -12.28 -16.03 -25.49
CA ASP A 101 -12.77 -15.09 -26.50
C ASP A 101 -12.58 -13.64 -26.03
N GLY A 102 -11.86 -12.85 -26.84
CA GLY A 102 -11.51 -11.48 -26.48
C GLY A 102 -12.69 -10.52 -26.47
N GLU A 103 -13.69 -10.73 -27.34
CA GLU A 103 -14.91 -9.93 -27.39
C GLU A 103 -15.77 -10.17 -26.13
N GLU A 104 -15.91 -11.42 -25.72
CA GLU A 104 -16.63 -11.83 -24.52
C GLU A 104 -15.89 -11.40 -23.24
N LEU A 105 -14.56 -11.52 -23.20
CA LEU A 105 -13.73 -11.01 -22.11
C LEU A 105 -13.88 -9.49 -21.94
N LYS A 106 -13.94 -8.73 -23.05
CA LYS A 106 -14.18 -7.28 -23.03
C LYS A 106 -15.57 -6.93 -22.50
N LYS A 107 -16.60 -7.70 -22.87
CA LYS A 107 -17.96 -7.54 -22.30
C LYS A 107 -17.97 -7.80 -20.80
N HIS A 108 -17.29 -8.86 -20.35
CA HIS A 108 -17.15 -9.16 -18.92
C HIS A 108 -16.37 -8.07 -18.18
N PHE A 109 -15.33 -7.50 -18.78
CA PHE A 109 -14.58 -6.38 -18.21
C PHE A 109 -15.43 -5.12 -18.08
N ASN A 110 -16.22 -4.77 -19.09
CA ASN A 110 -17.16 -3.66 -19.00
C ASN A 110 -18.25 -3.91 -17.95
N SER A 111 -18.81 -5.12 -17.92
CA SER A 111 -19.80 -5.51 -16.90
C SER A 111 -19.21 -5.52 -15.49
N PHE A 112 -17.93 -5.86 -15.34
CA PHE A 112 -17.21 -5.78 -14.07
C PHE A 112 -16.95 -4.34 -13.66
N LYS A 113 -16.60 -3.45 -14.59
CA LYS A 113 -16.52 -2.00 -14.34
C LYS A 113 -17.89 -1.47 -13.93
N GLU A 114 -18.93 -1.77 -14.69
CA GLU A 114 -20.29 -1.37 -14.39
C GLU A 114 -20.74 -1.93 -13.05
N ALA A 115 -20.56 -3.21 -12.73
CA ALA A 115 -20.92 -3.78 -11.42
C ALA A 115 -20.14 -3.18 -10.24
N ASN A 116 -18.96 -2.60 -10.49
CA ASN A 116 -18.20 -1.85 -9.50
C ASN A 116 -18.50 -0.34 -9.53
N HIS A 117 -19.28 0.15 -10.51
CA HIS A 117 -19.71 1.55 -10.69
C HIS A 117 -21.24 1.77 -10.54
N THR A 118 -22.07 0.73 -10.60
CA THR A 118 -23.53 0.77 -10.46
C THR A 118 -23.94 0.74 -8.99
N ASN A 119 -23.55 1.80 -8.29
CA ASN A 119 -24.44 2.46 -7.33
C ASN A 119 -24.80 3.89 -7.78
N LEU A 120 -24.53 4.23 -9.05
CA LEU A 120 -24.91 5.50 -9.66
C LEU A 120 -25.60 5.22 -11.00
N ALA A 121 -26.90 4.97 -10.96
CA ALA A 121 -27.75 5.06 -12.13
C ALA A 121 -28.85 6.08 -11.84
N ASP A 122 -28.63 7.30 -12.33
CA ASP A 122 -29.66 8.10 -13.00
C ASP A 122 -28.99 9.34 -13.61
N SER A 123 -28.62 9.25 -14.88
CA SER A 123 -28.82 10.35 -15.82
C SER A 123 -28.63 9.84 -17.25
N ASP A 124 -29.67 10.06 -18.03
CA ASP A 124 -29.84 9.74 -19.43
C ASP A 124 -28.79 10.35 -20.39
N ASN A 125 -28.66 9.67 -21.53
CA ASN A 125 -28.31 10.15 -22.88
C ASN A 125 -26.97 10.85 -23.10
N VAL A 126 -26.05 10.16 -23.80
CA VAL A 126 -25.33 10.75 -24.96
C VAL A 126 -25.09 9.70 -26.05
N GLU A 127 -25.50 10.04 -27.26
CA GLU A 127 -25.28 9.34 -28.52
C GLU A 127 -23.80 9.09 -28.85
N ILE A 128 -23.55 7.92 -29.43
CA ILE A 128 -22.28 7.52 -30.02
C ILE A 128 -22.05 8.31 -31.32
N GLN A 129 -21.03 9.17 -31.37
CA GLN A 129 -20.40 9.58 -32.63
C GLN A 129 -19.00 8.97 -32.75
N LYS A 130 -18.84 8.16 -33.80
CA LYS A 130 -17.57 7.75 -34.40
C LYS A 130 -16.91 8.96 -35.06
N VAL A 131 -15.62 9.22 -34.81
CA VAL A 131 -14.65 9.66 -35.84
C VAL A 131 -13.22 9.26 -35.42
N ASP A 132 -12.62 8.44 -36.28
CA ASP A 132 -11.22 8.28 -36.74
C ASP A 132 -10.00 8.28 -35.81
N ALA A 133 -9.09 7.41 -36.24
CA ALA A 133 -7.84 7.03 -35.60
C ALA A 133 -6.68 8.00 -35.87
N VAL A 134 -5.69 7.87 -34.98
CA VAL A 134 -4.27 8.25 -35.07
C VAL A 134 -3.94 9.65 -34.54
N GLU A 135 -3.57 9.69 -33.26
CA GLU A 135 -2.32 10.33 -32.79
C GLU A 135 -1.80 9.57 -31.57
N ASN A 136 -0.54 9.16 -31.62
CA ASN A 136 0.18 8.44 -30.58
C ASN A 136 0.49 9.38 -29.42
N ASP A 137 -0.37 9.40 -28.41
CA ASP A 137 0.03 9.72 -27.04
C ASP A 137 0.04 8.42 -26.25
N SER A 138 1.15 8.15 -25.57
CA SER A 138 1.37 6.94 -24.77
C SER A 138 0.48 6.96 -23.53
N PHE A 139 -0.81 6.71 -23.73
CA PHE A 139 -1.75 6.41 -22.67
C PHE A 139 -1.42 5.04 -22.13
N ILE A 140 -0.77 5.00 -20.96
CA ILE A 140 -0.60 3.77 -20.20
C ILE A 140 -2.00 3.22 -19.90
N SER A 141 -2.33 2.09 -20.52
CA SER A 141 -3.59 1.39 -20.31
C SER A 141 -3.79 1.10 -18.82
N SER A 142 -4.93 1.52 -18.28
CA SER A 142 -5.34 1.21 -16.89
C SER A 142 -5.27 -0.29 -16.54
N ALA A 143 -5.38 -1.16 -17.54
CA ALA A 143 -5.22 -2.61 -17.37
C ALA A 143 -3.75 -3.05 -17.18
N ALA A 144 -2.78 -2.32 -17.72
CA ALA A 144 -1.35 -2.54 -17.48
C ALA A 144 -0.94 -2.08 -16.07
N LEU A 145 -1.56 -1.00 -15.57
CA LEU A 145 -1.36 -0.51 -14.20
C LEU A 145 -1.97 -1.42 -13.13
N GLU A 146 -3.15 -2.02 -13.39
CA GLU A 146 -3.75 -3.00 -12.49
C GLU A 146 -2.94 -4.30 -12.42
N SER A 147 -2.32 -4.71 -13.54
CA SER A 147 -1.43 -5.88 -13.60
C SER A 147 -0.16 -5.72 -12.75
N LEU A 148 0.37 -4.49 -12.66
CA LEU A 148 1.55 -4.18 -11.84
C LEU A 148 1.21 -4.01 -10.35
N LYS A 149 0.01 -3.51 -10.06
CA LYS A 149 -0.56 -3.43 -8.70
C LYS A 149 -0.72 -4.82 -8.08
N GLU A 150 -0.98 -5.85 -8.87
CA GLU A 150 -1.13 -7.25 -8.40
C GLU A 150 0.19 -7.97 -8.12
N LEU A 151 1.32 -7.47 -8.66
CA LEU A 151 2.64 -8.09 -8.52
C LEU A 151 3.52 -7.48 -7.41
N GLY A 152 2.99 -6.53 -6.64
CA GLY A 152 3.68 -5.94 -5.49
C GLY A 152 4.94 -5.14 -5.84
N THR A 153 5.10 -4.74 -7.10
CA THR A 153 6.32 -4.04 -7.56
C THR A 153 6.29 -2.52 -7.33
N LEU A 154 5.11 -1.92 -7.12
CA LEU A 154 4.94 -0.49 -6.76
C LEU A 154 3.76 -0.23 -5.82
N SER A 155 3.89 0.86 -5.05
CA SER A 155 2.88 1.45 -4.19
C SER A 155 1.98 2.45 -4.94
N ASP A 156 0.75 2.68 -4.44
CA ASP A 156 -0.25 3.58 -5.05
C ASP A 156 0.24 5.03 -5.24
N ALA A 157 1.30 5.44 -4.54
CA ALA A 157 1.94 6.75 -4.67
C ALA A 157 2.81 6.87 -5.93
N GLU A 158 3.42 5.77 -6.39
CA GLU A 158 4.32 5.75 -7.55
C GLU A 158 3.54 5.79 -8.87
N ILE A 159 2.32 5.26 -8.86
CA ILE A 159 1.38 5.31 -10.01
C ILE A 159 0.84 6.73 -10.21
N ALA A 160 0.54 7.45 -9.14
CA ALA A 160 -0.02 8.80 -9.20
C ALA A 160 0.99 9.86 -9.70
N GLU A 161 2.28 9.57 -9.61
CA GLU A 161 3.35 10.48 -10.00
C GLU A 161 3.72 10.33 -11.49
N LEU A 162 3.56 9.15 -12.06
CA LEU A 162 3.76 8.87 -13.49
C LEU A 162 2.64 9.41 -14.41
N THR A 163 1.48 9.72 -13.84
CA THR A 163 0.38 10.40 -14.55
C THR A 163 0.50 11.92 -14.54
N LYS A 164 1.56 12.48 -13.93
CA LYS A 164 1.83 13.92 -13.95
C LYS A 164 2.96 14.21 -14.93
N SER A 165 2.61 14.38 -16.20
CA SER A 165 3.45 15.13 -17.14
C SER A 165 3.04 16.61 -17.09
N ASP A 166 4.07 17.46 -16.96
CA ASP A 166 4.14 18.90 -17.20
C ASP A 166 3.35 19.85 -16.30
N ASP A 167 4.03 20.36 -15.27
CA ASP A 167 4.43 21.77 -15.26
C ASP A 167 5.58 21.98 -14.25
N LEU A 168 6.79 22.14 -14.80
CA LEU A 168 7.98 22.54 -14.05
C LEU A 168 7.82 23.99 -13.57
N ASN A 169 8.20 24.25 -12.31
CA ASN A 169 9.04 25.43 -12.07
C ASN A 169 10.06 25.16 -10.98
N PHE A 170 11.30 25.04 -11.43
CA PHE A 170 12.51 24.91 -10.64
C PHE A 170 13.05 26.30 -10.34
N SER A 171 13.32 26.62 -9.08
CA SER A 171 14.28 27.67 -8.73
C SER A 171 15.09 27.26 -7.51
N ASN A 172 16.37 27.00 -7.78
CA ASN A 172 17.51 26.82 -6.88
C ASN A 172 17.62 27.93 -5.82
N GLU A 173 18.11 27.58 -4.63
CA GLU A 173 19.43 28.04 -4.16
C GLU A 173 19.97 27.23 -2.97
N SER A 174 21.29 27.05 -3.00
CA SER A 174 22.14 26.20 -2.16
C SER A 174 22.64 26.96 -0.92
N ALA A 175 22.82 26.28 0.21
CA ALA A 175 23.88 26.61 1.15
C ALA A 175 24.30 25.39 2.02
N THR A 176 25.57 25.01 1.83
CA THR A 176 26.42 24.11 2.61
C THR A 176 26.52 24.45 4.09
N SER A 177 26.66 23.44 4.96
CA SER A 177 27.76 23.38 5.95
C SER A 177 27.87 22.00 6.58
N GLU A 178 29.07 21.44 6.50
CA GLU A 178 29.56 20.32 7.28
C GLU A 178 29.77 20.75 8.73
N GLU A 179 29.48 19.88 9.69
CA GLU A 179 30.28 19.81 10.90
C GLU A 179 30.26 18.39 11.50
N LYS A 180 31.46 17.83 11.63
CA LYS A 180 31.77 16.61 12.38
C LYS A 180 31.52 16.83 13.87
N THR A 181 31.00 15.81 14.56
CA THR A 181 31.35 15.59 15.96
C THR A 181 31.40 14.09 16.24
N GLU A 182 32.59 13.61 16.60
CA GLU A 182 32.86 12.29 17.16
C GLU A 182 32.44 12.24 18.63
N SER A 183 31.78 11.16 19.04
CA SER A 183 31.88 10.54 20.37
C SER A 183 31.23 9.15 20.27
N SER A 184 32.01 8.08 20.13
CA SER A 184 32.27 7.10 21.20
C SER A 184 31.03 6.75 22.04
N ASP A 185 30.39 5.61 21.76
CA ASP A 185 30.46 4.45 22.64
C ASP A 185 29.77 3.24 21.97
N GLU A 186 30.19 2.08 22.45
CA GLU A 186 30.14 0.76 21.82
C GLU A 186 28.72 0.21 21.60
N ASP A 187 28.41 -0.18 20.37
CA ASP A 187 27.57 -1.35 20.08
C ASP A 187 27.84 -1.81 18.64
N THR A 188 29.01 -2.42 18.45
CA THR A 188 29.41 -3.02 17.17
C THR A 188 28.56 -4.25 16.92
N GLN A 189 27.38 -4.05 16.33
CA GLN A 189 26.52 -5.11 15.82
C GLN A 189 27.21 -5.74 14.61
N ILE A 190 27.86 -6.88 14.84
CA ILE A 190 28.52 -7.66 13.79
C ILE A 190 27.43 -8.36 12.98
N SER A 191 27.23 -7.93 11.72
CA SER A 191 26.29 -8.56 10.79
C SER A 191 26.68 -10.01 10.51
N ALA A 192 25.70 -10.90 10.29
CA ALA A 192 25.94 -12.32 10.00
C ALA A 192 26.88 -12.53 8.78
N ALA A 193 26.83 -11.63 7.80
CA ALA A 193 27.75 -11.62 6.65
C ALA A 193 29.20 -11.25 7.03
N ALA A 194 29.41 -10.39 8.03
CA ALA A 194 30.74 -10.07 8.54
C ALA A 194 31.37 -11.24 9.31
N LEU A 195 30.53 -12.05 10.00
CA LEU A 195 30.94 -13.30 10.63
C LEU A 195 31.35 -14.36 9.61
N GLU A 196 30.62 -14.47 8.50
CA GLU A 196 30.95 -15.41 7.41
C GLU A 196 32.24 -15.01 6.69
N SER A 197 32.47 -13.70 6.47
CA SER A 197 33.75 -13.18 5.97
C SER A 197 34.92 -13.42 6.93
N LEU A 198 34.71 -13.30 8.24
CA LEU A 198 35.74 -13.59 9.25
C LEU A 198 36.06 -15.09 9.35
N LYS A 199 35.07 -15.95 9.12
CA LYS A 199 35.20 -17.41 9.04
C LYS A 199 36.01 -17.85 7.82
N GLU A 200 35.85 -17.17 6.68
CA GLU A 200 36.67 -17.41 5.48
C GLU A 200 38.11 -16.88 5.60
N LEU A 201 38.34 -15.84 6.41
CA LEU A 201 39.67 -15.22 6.59
C LEU A 201 40.55 -15.88 7.66
N GLY A 202 40.06 -16.89 8.39
CA GLY A 202 40.85 -17.70 9.33
C GLY A 202 41.43 -16.93 10.54
N GLY A 203 40.82 -15.80 10.92
CA GLY A 203 41.36 -14.86 11.90
C GLY A 203 40.81 -14.97 13.34
N LEU A 204 39.87 -15.88 13.60
CA LEU A 204 39.23 -16.04 14.92
C LEU A 204 39.24 -17.50 15.37
N SER A 205 39.30 -17.72 16.68
CA SER A 205 39.20 -19.06 17.26
C SER A 205 37.76 -19.59 17.18
N ASP A 206 37.60 -20.91 17.05
CA ASP A 206 36.28 -21.57 16.99
C ASP A 206 35.39 -21.24 18.20
N GLU A 207 36.01 -20.97 19.35
CA GLU A 207 35.34 -20.61 20.60
C GLU A 207 34.74 -19.19 20.58
N GLU A 208 35.36 -18.25 19.86
CA GLU A 208 34.85 -16.89 19.66
C GLU A 208 33.73 -16.84 18.62
N LEU A 209 33.87 -17.62 17.55
CA LEU A 209 32.81 -17.82 16.55
C LEU A 209 31.54 -18.37 17.18
N GLN A 210 31.66 -19.37 18.06
CA GLN A 210 30.51 -19.98 18.72
C GLN A 210 29.81 -19.03 19.71
N ARG A 211 30.56 -18.14 20.37
CA ARG A 211 29.97 -17.07 21.21
C ARG A 211 29.20 -16.04 20.39
N LEU A 212 29.72 -15.67 19.22
CA LEU A 212 29.09 -14.73 18.31
C LEU A 212 27.84 -15.32 17.65
N GLU A 213 27.88 -16.59 17.23
CA GLU A 213 26.72 -17.31 16.71
C GLU A 213 25.57 -17.37 17.73
N ASN A 214 25.88 -17.64 19.01
CA ASN A 214 24.88 -17.63 20.08
C ASN A 214 24.32 -16.22 20.34
N LYS A 215 25.13 -15.16 20.20
CA LYS A 215 24.67 -13.76 20.33
C LYS A 215 23.73 -13.37 19.17
N VAL A 216 24.09 -13.73 17.93
CA VAL A 216 23.27 -13.51 16.73
C VAL A 216 21.97 -14.32 16.77
N ALA A 217 22.01 -15.56 17.28
CA ALA A 217 20.83 -16.38 17.47
C ALA A 217 19.86 -15.78 18.51
N SER A 218 20.38 -15.12 19.57
CA SER A 218 19.53 -14.43 20.57
C SER A 218 18.88 -13.15 20.04
N VAL A 219 19.50 -12.46 19.07
CA VAL A 219 18.92 -11.26 18.43
C VAL A 219 17.89 -11.64 17.35
N LYS A 220 18.08 -12.77 16.66
CA LYS A 220 17.11 -13.28 15.67
C LYS A 220 15.76 -13.71 16.29
N SER A 221 15.69 -13.92 17.60
CA SER A 221 14.42 -14.23 18.27
C SER A 221 13.51 -13.02 18.55
N GLU A 222 13.92 -11.78 18.24
CA GLU A 222 13.23 -10.57 18.77
C GLU A 222 12.50 -9.65 17.77
N ILE A 223 12.32 -9.99 16.48
CA ILE A 223 11.38 -9.23 15.62
C ILE A 223 10.52 -10.18 14.80
N GLN A 224 9.54 -10.80 15.46
CA GLN A 224 8.37 -11.35 14.78
C GLN A 224 7.40 -10.18 14.54
N ILE A 225 7.42 -9.59 13.34
CA ILE A 225 6.37 -8.64 12.92
C ILE A 225 5.04 -9.39 13.02
N SER A 226 4.13 -8.91 13.85
CA SER A 226 2.83 -9.58 13.97
C SER A 226 2.07 -9.42 12.64
N PRO A 227 1.38 -10.44 12.13
CA PRO A 227 0.66 -10.28 10.87
C PRO A 227 -0.49 -9.26 10.95
N TYR A 228 -0.99 -8.98 12.16
CA TYR A 228 -1.89 -7.83 12.42
C TYR A 228 -1.24 -6.50 12.03
N SER A 229 0.04 -6.34 12.32
CA SER A 229 0.82 -5.16 12.05
C SER A 229 1.32 -5.03 10.63
N GLU A 230 1.45 -6.15 9.92
CA GLU A 230 1.60 -6.17 8.47
C GLU A 230 0.30 -5.74 7.78
N ALA A 231 -0.83 -6.24 8.26
CA ALA A 231 -2.15 -5.92 7.74
C ALA A 231 -2.61 -4.48 8.08
N TYR A 232 -2.18 -3.93 9.21
CA TYR A 232 -2.35 -2.52 9.59
C TYR A 232 -1.00 -1.83 9.72
N ASN A 233 -0.38 -1.58 8.57
CA ASN A 233 0.92 -0.92 8.47
C ASN A 233 0.78 0.60 8.28
N GLU A 234 1.92 1.30 8.28
CA GLU A 234 1.95 2.76 8.09
C GLU A 234 1.26 3.24 6.81
N LYS A 235 1.31 2.44 5.73
CA LYS A 235 0.66 2.79 4.46
C LYS A 235 -0.85 2.87 4.66
N LYS A 236 -1.44 1.92 5.38
CA LYS A 236 -2.88 1.96 5.72
C LYS A 236 -3.22 3.11 6.65
N GLN A 237 -2.40 3.39 7.66
CA GLN A 237 -2.62 4.54 8.54
C GLN A 237 -2.60 5.86 7.76
N LYS A 238 -1.58 6.08 6.92
CA LYS A 238 -1.48 7.25 6.05
C LYS A 238 -2.67 7.35 5.10
N LYS A 239 -3.18 6.22 4.58
CA LYS A 239 -4.38 6.18 3.73
C LYS A 239 -5.63 6.63 4.49
N LEU A 240 -5.87 6.12 5.70
CA LEU A 240 -7.02 6.52 6.52
C LEU A 240 -6.98 8.02 6.86
N LEU A 241 -5.81 8.55 7.25
CA LEU A 241 -5.63 9.98 7.50
C LEU A 241 -5.84 10.84 6.24
N LYS A 242 -5.34 10.40 5.09
CA LYS A 242 -5.58 11.07 3.80
C LYS A 242 -7.07 11.12 3.45
N ILE A 243 -7.82 10.06 3.74
CA ILE A 243 -9.27 10.04 3.50
C ILE A 243 -9.97 11.07 4.40
N ILE A 244 -9.52 11.24 5.64
CA ILE A 244 -10.02 12.29 6.55
C ILE A 244 -9.73 13.69 5.98
N ASP A 245 -8.51 13.94 5.51
CA ASP A 245 -8.16 15.22 4.89
C ASP A 245 -8.97 15.50 3.62
N MET A 246 -9.16 14.49 2.76
CA MET A 246 -10.02 14.60 1.59
C MET A 246 -11.48 14.88 1.99
N THR A 247 -11.97 14.26 3.06
CA THR A 247 -13.33 14.50 3.58
C THR A 247 -13.48 15.95 4.03
N ARG A 248 -12.47 16.50 4.72
CA ARG A 248 -12.41 17.91 5.12
C ARG A 248 -12.45 18.83 3.89
N SER A 249 -11.58 18.61 2.91
CA SER A 249 -11.53 19.40 1.68
C SER A 249 -12.83 19.31 0.86
N SER A 250 -13.42 18.12 0.74
CA SER A 250 -14.70 17.93 0.06
C SER A 250 -15.83 18.66 0.80
N ALA A 251 -15.81 18.68 2.13
CA ALA A 251 -16.79 19.42 2.91
C ALA A 251 -16.67 20.94 2.75
N ASP A 252 -15.44 21.46 2.76
CA ASP A 252 -15.16 22.88 2.54
C ASP A 252 -15.60 23.35 1.14
N LEU A 253 -15.51 22.46 0.16
CA LEU A 253 -15.98 22.69 -1.22
C LEU A 253 -17.50 22.44 -1.40
N GLY A 254 -18.22 22.04 -0.35
CA GLY A 254 -19.64 21.66 -0.45
C GLY A 254 -19.90 20.47 -1.37
N SER A 255 -18.87 19.66 -1.62
CA SER A 255 -18.93 18.48 -2.50
C SER A 255 -19.56 17.28 -1.80
N ASP A 256 -19.80 16.21 -2.55
CA ASP A 256 -20.28 14.96 -1.98
C ASP A 256 -19.19 14.27 -1.15
N VAL A 257 -19.36 14.27 0.18
CA VAL A 257 -18.43 13.63 1.13
C VAL A 257 -18.68 12.13 1.28
N SER A 258 -19.84 11.62 0.84
CA SER A 258 -20.24 10.22 1.01
C SER A 258 -19.29 9.26 0.29
N ASN A 259 -18.88 9.61 -0.94
CA ASN A 259 -17.94 8.81 -1.72
C ASN A 259 -16.56 8.70 -1.05
N VAL A 260 -16.10 9.78 -0.42
CA VAL A 260 -14.81 9.81 0.29
C VAL A 260 -14.90 8.97 1.56
N LEU A 261 -15.97 9.12 2.34
CA LEU A 261 -16.23 8.34 3.55
C LEU A 261 -16.44 6.85 3.27
N ASN A 262 -17.01 6.47 2.13
CA ASN A 262 -17.12 5.07 1.72
C ASN A 262 -15.74 4.43 1.56
N SER A 263 -14.75 5.17 1.05
CA SER A 263 -13.37 4.68 0.97
C SER A 263 -12.79 4.35 2.35
N MET A 264 -13.14 5.15 3.38
CA MET A 264 -12.75 4.85 4.76
C MET A 264 -13.43 3.58 5.28
N TYR A 265 -14.73 3.44 5.01
CA TYR A 265 -15.52 2.29 5.44
C TYR A 265 -14.94 0.98 4.91
N GLN A 266 -14.59 0.92 3.61
CA GLN A 266 -14.00 -0.28 3.01
C GLN A 266 -12.67 -0.67 3.66
N GLU A 267 -11.80 0.31 3.96
CA GLU A 267 -10.53 0.05 4.65
C GLU A 267 -10.74 -0.49 6.06
N LEU A 268 -11.70 0.06 6.80
CA LEU A 268 -12.04 -0.37 8.14
C LEU A 268 -12.65 -1.77 8.17
N VAL A 269 -13.50 -2.12 7.19
CA VAL A 269 -14.06 -3.47 7.07
C VAL A 269 -12.94 -4.50 6.86
N MET A 270 -11.99 -4.24 5.96
CA MET A 270 -10.83 -5.12 5.77
C MET A 270 -9.98 -5.25 7.04
N LEU A 271 -9.79 -4.17 7.80
CA LEU A 271 -9.06 -4.20 9.07
C LEU A 271 -9.81 -4.98 10.15
N LYS A 272 -11.14 -4.91 10.16
CA LYS A 272 -11.98 -5.62 11.12
C LYS A 272 -11.78 -7.14 11.04
N ASP A 273 -11.78 -7.70 9.82
CA ASP A 273 -11.62 -9.14 9.61
C ASP A 273 -10.29 -9.64 10.19
N VAL A 274 -9.22 -8.86 9.99
CA VAL A 274 -7.91 -9.12 10.57
C VAL A 274 -7.96 -9.03 12.11
N THR A 275 -8.61 -8.02 12.69
CA THR A 275 -8.70 -7.93 14.16
C THR A 275 -9.38 -9.14 14.81
N ILE A 276 -10.35 -9.74 14.14
CA ILE A 276 -11.04 -10.95 14.61
C ILE A 276 -10.08 -12.15 14.60
N GLU A 277 -9.32 -12.33 13.52
CA GLU A 277 -8.33 -13.40 13.37
C GLU A 277 -7.26 -13.36 14.48
N TYR A 278 -6.75 -12.16 14.79
CA TYR A 278 -5.70 -11.96 15.80
C TYR A 278 -6.23 -11.71 17.22
N LYS A 279 -7.55 -11.86 17.45
CA LYS A 279 -8.22 -11.66 18.76
C LYS A 279 -7.96 -10.28 19.37
N ALA A 280 -7.79 -9.28 18.51
CA ALA A 280 -7.59 -7.86 18.85
C ALA A 280 -8.92 -7.19 19.21
N LYS A 281 -9.52 -7.60 20.34
CA LYS A 281 -10.89 -7.23 20.75
C LYS A 281 -11.10 -5.73 20.96
N ILE A 282 -10.07 -5.00 21.41
CA ILE A 282 -10.16 -3.57 21.69
C ILE A 282 -10.17 -2.78 20.37
N SER A 283 -9.31 -3.16 19.42
CA SER A 283 -9.32 -2.63 18.06
C SER A 283 -10.58 -3.00 17.29
N GLU A 284 -11.01 -4.26 17.37
CA GLU A 284 -12.26 -4.75 16.75
C GLU A 284 -13.45 -3.89 17.17
N LYS A 285 -13.58 -3.62 18.49
CA LYS A 285 -14.67 -2.80 19.03
C LYS A 285 -14.61 -1.34 18.58
N LEU A 286 -13.40 -0.78 18.46
CA LEU A 286 -13.21 0.59 17.98
C LEU A 286 -13.57 0.69 16.50
N ILE A 287 -13.08 -0.22 15.66
CA ILE A 287 -13.43 -0.32 14.24
C ILE A 287 -14.94 -0.49 14.08
N ALA A 288 -15.57 -1.42 14.80
CA ALA A 288 -17.01 -1.62 14.73
C ALA A 288 -17.81 -0.36 15.11
N THR A 289 -17.32 0.44 16.06
CA THR A 289 -17.94 1.70 16.44
C THR A 289 -17.82 2.74 15.32
N ILE A 290 -16.64 2.85 14.69
CA ILE A 290 -16.41 3.76 13.57
C ILE A 290 -17.24 3.33 12.35
N SER A 291 -17.22 2.05 11.98
CA SER A 291 -18.01 1.51 10.87
C SER A 291 -19.51 1.74 11.07
N GLY A 292 -20.03 1.53 12.27
CA GLY A 292 -21.44 1.80 12.58
C GLY A 292 -21.80 3.29 12.45
N LEU A 293 -20.90 4.18 12.86
CA LEU A 293 -21.07 5.62 12.63
C LEU A 293 -21.14 5.92 11.13
N LEU A 294 -20.21 5.41 10.33
CA LEU A 294 -20.19 5.62 8.87
C LEU A 294 -21.45 5.07 8.19
N GLU A 295 -21.97 3.91 8.63
CA GLU A 295 -23.24 3.36 8.14
C GLU A 295 -24.43 4.27 8.43
N GLU A 296 -24.49 4.90 9.61
CA GLU A 296 -25.52 5.89 9.92
C GLU A 296 -25.35 7.18 9.11
N MET A 297 -24.11 7.60 8.85
CA MET A 297 -23.79 8.74 7.98
C MET A 297 -24.33 8.51 6.57
N PHE A 298 -24.11 7.32 5.97
CA PHE A 298 -24.58 7.02 4.61
C PHE A 298 -26.10 7.03 4.43
N LYS A 299 -26.88 7.02 5.52
CA LYS A 299 -28.35 7.16 5.49
C LYS A 299 -28.82 8.62 5.46
N GLN A 300 -27.93 9.58 5.67
CA GLN A 300 -28.27 11.00 5.73
C GLN A 300 -28.10 11.68 4.37
N ASP A 301 -28.80 12.80 4.19
CA ASP A 301 -28.60 13.66 3.04
C ASP A 301 -27.25 14.42 3.10
N ASN A 302 -26.74 14.83 1.94
CA ASN A 302 -25.42 15.48 1.86
C ASN A 302 -25.33 16.76 2.71
N LYS A 303 -26.45 17.50 2.90
CA LYS A 303 -26.44 18.73 3.71
C LYS A 303 -26.19 18.42 5.19
N LYS A 304 -26.83 17.38 5.73
CA LYS A 304 -26.57 16.90 7.09
C LYS A 304 -25.17 16.33 7.25
N LEU A 305 -24.67 15.63 6.23
CA LEU A 305 -23.31 15.11 6.22
C LEU A 305 -22.26 16.22 6.31
N LEU A 306 -22.41 17.27 5.49
CA LEU A 306 -21.52 18.43 5.52
C LEU A 306 -21.53 19.13 6.89
N ASP A 307 -22.71 19.34 7.48
CA ASP A 307 -22.83 19.93 8.81
C ASP A 307 -22.15 19.06 9.87
N TRP A 308 -22.33 17.74 9.79
CA TRP A 308 -21.68 16.80 10.69
C TRP A 308 -20.15 16.82 10.55
N VAL A 309 -19.63 16.78 9.32
CA VAL A 309 -18.19 16.78 9.05
C VAL A 309 -17.53 18.03 9.64
N SER A 310 -18.16 19.21 9.45
CA SER A 310 -17.63 20.47 9.96
C SER A 310 -17.49 20.50 11.49
N ARG A 311 -18.31 19.74 12.22
CA ARG A 311 -18.34 19.74 13.69
C ARG A 311 -17.57 18.58 14.31
N ASN A 312 -17.58 17.42 13.66
CA ASN A 312 -17.28 16.15 14.31
C ASN A 312 -16.12 15.36 13.67
N LEU A 313 -15.59 15.78 12.52
CA LEU A 313 -14.54 15.05 11.80
C LEU A 313 -13.27 14.80 12.67
N VAL A 314 -12.94 15.73 13.56
CA VAL A 314 -11.82 15.59 14.51
C VAL A 314 -11.99 14.34 15.40
N THR A 315 -13.22 14.00 15.79
CA THR A 315 -13.50 12.81 16.60
C THR A 315 -13.17 11.52 15.84
N LEU A 316 -13.39 11.52 14.52
CA LEU A 316 -13.06 10.40 13.63
C LEU A 316 -11.54 10.27 13.45
N GLU A 317 -10.84 11.40 13.32
CA GLU A 317 -9.37 11.46 13.25
C GLU A 317 -8.71 10.93 14.52
N GLU A 318 -9.17 11.36 15.68
CA GLU A 318 -8.73 10.83 16.97
C GLU A 318 -8.93 9.32 17.08
N ALA A 319 -10.03 8.78 16.53
CA ALA A 319 -10.32 7.35 16.56
C ALA A 319 -9.36 6.54 15.68
N VAL A 320 -9.01 7.05 14.49
CA VAL A 320 -8.00 6.44 13.62
C VAL A 320 -6.61 6.46 14.27
N ASN A 321 -6.22 7.57 14.90
CA ASN A 321 -4.96 7.65 15.62
C ASN A 321 -4.92 6.68 16.82
N LEU A 322 -6.04 6.52 17.51
CA LEU A 322 -6.17 5.55 18.61
C LEU A 322 -6.04 4.10 18.12
N LEU A 323 -6.56 3.77 16.94
CA LEU A 323 -6.32 2.48 16.31
C LEU A 323 -4.83 2.25 16.02
N TRP A 324 -4.13 3.26 15.52
CA TRP A 324 -2.69 3.17 15.26
C TRP A 324 -1.89 2.90 16.55
N GLU A 325 -2.23 3.58 17.63
CA GLU A 325 -1.60 3.33 18.93
C GLU A 325 -1.87 1.92 19.45
N LEU A 326 -3.10 1.43 19.35
CA LEU A 326 -3.44 0.04 19.72
C LEU A 326 -2.58 -0.97 18.96
N ARG A 327 -2.36 -0.73 17.67
CA ARG A 327 -1.48 -1.53 16.82
C ARG A 327 -0.03 -1.48 17.30
N ASN A 328 0.51 -0.31 17.64
CA ASN A 328 1.89 -0.22 18.14
C ASN A 328 2.06 -0.94 19.48
N PHE A 329 1.10 -0.82 20.39
CA PHE A 329 1.11 -1.60 21.63
C PHE A 329 1.06 -3.11 21.37
N MET A 330 0.27 -3.54 20.38
CA MET A 330 0.20 -4.96 20.03
C MET A 330 1.52 -5.47 19.44
N ASP A 331 2.22 -4.65 18.66
CA ASP A 331 3.56 -5.01 18.15
C ASP A 331 4.62 -5.07 19.26
N GLU A 332 4.61 -4.11 20.17
CA GLU A 332 5.60 -4.03 21.25
C GLU A 332 5.40 -5.12 22.31
N THR A 333 4.14 -5.47 22.61
CA THR A 333 3.81 -6.30 23.78
C THR A 333 3.10 -7.61 23.43
N GLY A 334 2.75 -7.82 22.15
CA GLY A 334 1.94 -8.95 21.70
C GLY A 334 0.48 -8.92 22.17
N SER A 335 0.02 -7.84 22.84
CA SER A 335 -1.31 -7.80 23.45
C SER A 335 -1.87 -6.39 23.66
N GLU A 336 -3.13 -6.18 23.27
CA GLU A 336 -3.86 -4.94 23.58
C GLU A 336 -4.16 -4.76 25.08
N LEU A 337 -3.98 -5.82 25.89
CA LEU A 337 -4.13 -5.70 27.34
C LEU A 337 -3.08 -4.77 27.95
N ALA A 338 -1.89 -4.65 27.34
CA ALA A 338 -0.89 -3.69 27.78
C ALA A 338 -1.37 -2.24 27.59
N PHE A 339 -2.01 -1.96 26.46
CA PHE A 339 -2.69 -0.68 26.22
C PHE A 339 -3.79 -0.44 27.27
N TRP A 340 -4.62 -1.46 27.54
CA TRP A 340 -5.74 -1.33 28.49
C TRP A 340 -5.31 -1.18 29.95
N SER A 341 -4.13 -1.70 30.29
CA SER A 341 -3.55 -1.62 31.64
C SER A 341 -3.00 -0.22 31.94
N THR A 342 -2.81 0.62 30.92
CA THR A 342 -2.37 2.00 31.06
C THR A 342 -3.58 2.91 31.23
N GLU A 343 -3.75 3.50 32.43
CA GLU A 343 -4.98 4.25 32.78
C GLU A 343 -5.23 5.45 31.84
N SER A 344 -4.18 6.17 31.41
CA SER A 344 -4.31 7.27 30.45
C SER A 344 -4.82 6.80 29.08
N CYS A 345 -4.33 5.66 28.58
CA CYS A 345 -4.79 5.04 27.33
C CYS A 345 -6.24 4.58 27.42
N LYS A 346 -6.62 3.95 28.53
CA LYS A 346 -7.99 3.52 28.80
C LYS A 346 -8.98 4.68 28.89
N ILE A 347 -8.61 5.78 29.56
CA ILE A 347 -9.41 7.01 29.63
C ILE A 347 -9.61 7.58 28.22
N ARG A 348 -8.54 7.71 27.44
CA ARG A 348 -8.59 8.21 26.06
C ARG A 348 -9.49 7.34 25.18
N TYR A 349 -9.34 6.02 25.25
CA TYR A 349 -10.18 5.08 24.52
C TYR A 349 -11.65 5.22 24.89
N THR A 350 -11.96 5.21 26.19
CA THR A 350 -13.34 5.29 26.67
C THR A 350 -13.99 6.63 26.31
N SER A 351 -13.22 7.72 26.39
CA SER A 351 -13.64 9.06 25.99
C SER A 351 -13.94 9.13 24.50
N ASN A 352 -13.05 8.60 23.66
CA ASN A 352 -13.25 8.59 22.21
C ASN A 352 -14.45 7.74 21.79
N ILE A 353 -14.62 6.53 22.35
CA ILE A 353 -15.81 5.70 22.12
C ILE A 353 -17.10 6.43 22.53
N LYS A 354 -17.08 7.15 23.66
CA LYS A 354 -18.23 7.93 24.12
C LYS A 354 -18.55 9.05 23.13
N ARG A 355 -17.55 9.83 22.72
CA ARG A 355 -17.72 10.90 21.73
C ARG A 355 -18.23 10.38 20.39
N LEU A 356 -17.68 9.28 19.88
CA LEU A 356 -18.14 8.63 18.64
C LEU A 356 -19.63 8.29 18.71
N ARG A 357 -20.09 7.72 19.83
CA ARG A 357 -21.51 7.39 20.04
C ARG A 357 -22.40 8.62 20.14
N GLU A 358 -21.94 9.66 20.84
CA GLU A 358 -22.67 10.93 20.96
C GLU A 358 -22.88 11.60 19.60
N VAL A 359 -21.86 11.56 18.73
CA VAL A 359 -21.95 12.13 17.36
C VAL A 359 -22.67 11.21 16.37
N THR A 360 -23.00 9.97 16.74
CA THR A 360 -23.76 9.05 15.86
C THR A 360 -25.26 9.40 15.80
N HIS A 361 -25.77 10.16 16.76
CA HIS A 361 -27.17 10.59 16.77
C HIS A 361 -27.36 11.85 15.92
N PHE A 362 -27.84 11.65 14.69
CA PHE A 362 -28.23 12.70 13.73
C PHE A 362 -29.56 13.39 14.06
#